data_AF-A0A674HTE5-F1
#
_entry.id   AF-A0A674HTE5-F1
#
_cell.length_a   1.000
_cell.length_b   1.000
_cell.length_c   1.000
_cell.angle_alpha   90.00
_cell.angle_beta   90.00
_cell.angle_gamma   90.00
#
_symmetry.space_group_name_H-M   'P 1'
#
loop_
_entity.id
_entity.type
_entity.pdbx_description
1 polymer ?
#
loop_
_entity_poly.entity_id
_entity_poly.type
_entity_poly.pdbx_seq_one_letter_code
_entity_poly.pdbx_strand_id
1 'polypeptide(L)'
;MAAPLRRALLALGPARSRLPVPVPVPARPYRADPLRRRPGPAPADPGDLRAAARRFGRLGEASGVAVERLWPSPEQLRELEAEEREWDPPLRDVEARLEQREREEEQELVARSLAAMPARVTAWRREREAARERARSDAARRQRLLAEAGLGGLPRPGTPARASQRAQEALDELERRRRREEKRRRRQEREEAARSALAAAEAAAAARPLPGTPPESDETPPKTHRGDLLTPPPR
;
A
#
# COMPACT_ATOMS: atom_id res chain seq x y z
N MET A 1 -31.91 118.49 24.11
CA MET A 1 -30.56 118.44 24.70
C MET A 1 -30.68 118.07 26.17
N ALA A 2 -29.81 117.17 26.64
CA ALA A 2 -29.43 116.88 28.04
C ALA A 2 -30.50 116.47 29.09
N ALA A 3 -30.28 115.26 29.63
CA ALA A 3 -30.73 114.59 30.86
C ALA A 3 -31.78 115.22 31.81
N PRO A 4 -32.51 114.36 32.53
CA PRO A 4 -32.21 114.33 33.96
C PRO A 4 -32.15 112.95 34.62
N LEU A 5 -31.25 112.90 35.61
CA LEU A 5 -31.14 111.95 36.70
C LEU A 5 -32.34 112.01 37.66
N ARG A 6 -32.62 110.85 38.29
CA ARG A 6 -32.91 110.56 39.72
C ARG A 6 -34.29 110.03 40.13
N ARG A 7 -34.17 108.94 40.91
CA ARG A 7 -35.02 108.44 42.02
C ARG A 7 -36.38 107.84 41.64
N ALA A 8 -36.99 106.93 42.40
CA ALA A 8 -36.59 105.85 43.31
C ALA A 8 -37.91 105.21 43.77
N LEU A 9 -37.91 103.87 43.89
CA LEU A 9 -38.68 103.04 44.84
C LEU A 9 -40.21 102.88 44.71
N LEU A 10 -40.62 101.73 45.27
CA LEU A 10 -41.96 101.22 45.61
C LEU A 10 -42.60 100.36 44.50
N ALA A 11 -43.21 99.20 44.73
CA ALA A 11 -43.55 98.48 45.97
C ALA A 11 -44.16 97.09 45.63
N LEU A 12 -44.00 96.14 46.57
CA LEU A 12 -44.90 95.04 46.99
C LEU A 12 -45.40 93.91 46.02
N GLY A 13 -45.02 92.67 46.40
CA GLY A 13 -45.91 91.49 46.57
C GLY A 13 -45.97 90.44 45.42
N PRO A 14 -46.42 89.17 45.65
CA PRO A 14 -46.75 88.44 46.88
C PRO A 14 -46.02 87.06 47.05
N ALA A 15 -46.24 86.43 48.20
CA ALA A 15 -45.63 85.17 48.67
C ALA A 15 -46.11 83.91 47.92
N ARG A 16 -45.16 83.03 47.53
CA ARG A 16 -45.42 81.67 47.03
C ARG A 16 -45.10 80.63 48.10
N SER A 17 -46.15 79.92 48.52
CA SER A 17 -46.11 78.72 49.36
C SER A 17 -45.27 77.62 48.71
N ARG A 18 -44.40 77.00 49.52
CA ARG A 18 -43.45 75.95 49.16
C ARG A 18 -44.08 74.58 49.44
N LEU A 19 -44.21 73.75 48.41
CA LEU A 19 -44.21 72.29 48.56
C LEU A 19 -43.12 71.73 47.63
N PRO A 20 -42.15 70.94 48.12
CA PRO A 20 -41.02 70.50 47.31
C PRO A 20 -41.38 69.31 46.42
N VAL A 21 -41.02 69.41 45.14
CA VAL A 21 -40.97 68.29 44.18
C VAL A 21 -39.78 67.38 44.54
N PRO A 22 -39.95 66.06 44.67
CA PRO A 22 -38.82 65.16 44.94
C PRO A 22 -37.89 65.11 43.71
N VAL A 23 -36.62 65.47 43.92
CA VAL A 23 -35.56 65.43 42.91
C VAL A 23 -35.07 63.97 42.76
N PRO A 24 -35.03 63.38 41.55
CA PRO A 24 -34.50 62.03 41.36
C PRO A 24 -32.99 61.99 41.64
N VAL A 25 -32.54 60.95 42.36
CA VAL A 25 -31.13 60.72 42.69
C VAL A 25 -30.33 60.46 41.40
N PRO A 26 -29.16 61.09 41.19
CA PRO A 26 -28.40 60.89 39.95
C PRO A 26 -27.83 59.46 39.88
N ALA A 27 -28.07 58.78 38.74
CA ALA A 27 -27.48 57.48 38.44
C ALA A 27 -25.95 57.57 38.40
N ARG A 28 -25.27 56.68 39.14
CA ARG A 28 -23.80 56.63 39.18
C ARG A 28 -23.25 56.32 37.77
N PRO A 29 -22.24 57.04 37.26
CA PRO A 29 -21.64 56.71 35.97
C PRO A 29 -20.89 55.38 36.08
N TYR A 30 -21.30 54.39 35.28
CA TYR A 30 -20.58 53.13 35.14
C TYR A 30 -19.28 53.38 34.39
N ARG A 31 -18.14 53.21 35.05
CA ARG A 31 -16.82 53.18 34.38
C ARG A 31 -16.46 51.72 34.14
N ALA A 32 -16.45 51.31 32.88
CA ALA A 32 -15.96 50.00 32.50
C ALA A 32 -14.44 49.91 32.77
N ASP A 33 -14.00 48.74 33.22
CA ASP A 33 -12.59 48.47 33.40
C ASP A 33 -11.84 48.53 32.06
N PRO A 34 -10.56 48.96 32.06
CA PRO A 34 -9.77 49.05 30.84
C PRO A 34 -9.61 47.67 30.20
N LEU A 35 -9.70 47.63 28.86
CA LEU A 35 -9.48 46.41 28.09
C LEU A 35 -8.07 45.87 28.34
N ARG A 36 -7.97 44.59 28.68
CA ARG A 36 -6.68 43.90 28.86
C ARG A 36 -5.97 43.81 27.52
N ARG A 37 -4.99 44.68 27.31
CA ARG A 37 -4.07 44.58 26.18
C ARG A 37 -3.09 43.45 26.43
N ARG A 38 -2.77 42.68 25.39
CA ARG A 38 -1.76 41.62 25.50
C ARG A 38 -0.41 42.29 25.79
N PRO A 39 0.29 41.90 26.88
CA PRO A 39 1.61 42.44 27.16
C PRO A 39 2.56 42.08 26.02
N GLY A 40 3.60 42.91 25.84
CA GLY A 40 4.72 42.59 24.96
C GLY A 40 5.38 41.26 25.35
N PRO A 41 6.19 40.66 24.47
CA PRO A 41 6.81 39.38 24.77
C PRO A 41 7.64 39.47 26.04
N ALA A 42 7.46 38.49 26.93
CA ALA A 42 8.27 38.37 28.13
C ALA A 42 9.76 38.20 27.74
N PRO A 43 10.69 38.75 28.54
CA PRO A 43 12.11 38.45 28.36
C PRO A 43 12.30 36.95 28.54
N ALA A 44 12.60 36.24 27.45
CA ALA A 44 12.99 34.84 27.51
C ALA A 44 14.49 34.73 27.81
N ASP A 45 14.88 33.59 28.37
CA ASP A 45 16.25 33.32 28.77
C ASP A 45 17.25 33.67 27.66
N PRO A 46 18.31 34.42 27.99
CA PRO A 46 19.28 34.88 27.00
C PRO A 46 20.12 33.72 26.41
N GLY A 47 20.09 32.54 27.05
CA GLY A 47 20.75 31.32 26.56
C GLY A 47 19.89 30.45 25.64
N ASP A 48 18.58 30.70 25.54
CA ASP A 48 17.71 29.90 24.66
C ASP A 48 17.68 30.51 23.25
N LEU A 49 18.54 29.98 22.37
CA LEU A 49 18.63 30.36 20.96
C LEU A 49 17.31 30.11 20.21
N ARG A 50 16.53 29.10 20.61
CA ARG A 50 15.25 28.78 19.98
C ARG A 50 14.19 29.82 20.33
N ALA A 51 14.14 30.26 21.59
CA ALA A 51 13.28 31.37 21.99
C ALA A 51 13.71 32.70 21.35
N ALA A 52 15.02 32.93 21.17
CA ALA A 52 15.54 34.09 20.44
C ALA A 52 15.11 34.07 18.96
N ALA A 53 15.28 32.94 18.26
CA ALA A 53 14.85 32.76 16.88
C ALA A 53 13.33 32.97 16.70
N ARG A 54 12.51 32.45 17.61
CA ARG A 54 11.05 32.67 17.57
C ARG A 54 10.66 34.14 17.76
N ARG A 55 11.38 34.87 18.61
CA ARG A 55 11.16 36.32 18.82
C ARG A 55 11.57 37.10 17.58
N PHE A 56 12.74 36.80 17.02
CA PHE A 56 13.22 37.38 15.77
C PHE A 56 12.25 37.11 14.60
N GLY A 57 11.72 35.89 14.46
CA GLY A 57 10.72 35.59 13.44
C GLY A 57 9.37 36.32 13.61
N ARG A 58 9.03 36.76 14.83
CA ARG A 58 7.78 37.48 15.13
C ARG A 58 7.89 38.99 15.02
N LEU A 59 9.03 39.54 15.45
CA LEU A 59 9.24 40.98 15.59
C LEU A 59 10.32 41.52 14.65
N GLY A 60 11.02 40.66 13.92
CA GLY A 60 12.17 41.02 13.09
C GLY A 60 13.29 41.64 13.91
N GLU A 61 13.93 42.65 13.34
CA GLU A 61 15.02 43.41 13.98
C GLU A 61 14.58 44.15 15.25
N ALA A 62 13.29 44.49 15.37
CA ALA A 62 12.75 45.10 16.59
C ALA A 62 12.80 44.17 17.81
N SER A 63 13.11 42.88 17.63
CA SER A 63 13.40 41.95 18.72
C SER A 63 14.75 42.19 19.41
N GLY A 64 15.67 42.94 18.78
CA GLY A 64 17.03 43.18 19.28
C GLY A 64 17.93 41.93 19.32
N VAL A 65 17.51 40.82 18.70
CA VAL A 65 18.31 39.60 18.60
C VAL A 65 19.34 39.75 17.48
N ALA A 66 20.62 39.53 17.78
CA ALA A 66 21.68 39.53 16.77
C ALA A 66 21.49 38.36 15.80
N VAL A 67 21.45 38.66 14.49
CA VAL A 67 21.22 37.67 13.42
C VAL A 67 22.31 36.59 13.40
N GLU A 68 23.56 36.98 13.64
CA GLU A 68 24.72 36.08 13.72
C GLU A 68 24.53 34.93 14.73
N ARG A 69 23.78 35.17 15.82
CA ARG A 69 23.51 34.17 16.86
C ARG A 69 22.44 33.15 16.47
N LEU A 70 21.69 33.40 15.40
CA LEU A 70 20.65 32.49 14.91
C LEU A 70 21.24 31.36 14.07
N TRP A 71 22.40 31.60 13.47
CA TRP A 71 23.13 30.59 12.72
C TRP A 71 23.84 29.63 13.68
N PRO A 72 24.00 28.34 13.30
CA PRO A 72 24.77 27.39 14.09
C PRO A 72 26.20 27.87 14.32
N SER A 73 26.78 27.53 15.46
CA SER A 73 28.21 27.76 15.66
C SER A 73 29.02 26.91 14.68
N PRO A 74 30.27 27.28 14.36
CA PRO A 74 31.12 26.46 13.48
C PRO A 74 31.34 25.03 13.98
N GLU A 75 31.27 24.80 15.29
CA GLU A 75 31.35 23.46 15.89
C GLU A 75 30.06 22.67 15.63
N GLN A 76 28.90 23.28 15.91
CA GLN A 76 27.58 22.68 15.63
C GLN A 76 27.39 22.38 14.14
N LEU A 77 27.90 23.24 13.26
CA LEU A 77 27.85 23.01 11.81
C LEU A 77 28.64 21.76 11.42
N ARG A 78 29.84 21.56 11.99
CA ARG A 78 30.66 20.38 11.71
C ARG A 78 30.03 19.10 12.24
N GLU A 79 29.41 19.15 13.40
CA GLU A 79 28.65 18.02 13.95
C GLU A 79 27.48 17.65 13.04
N LEU A 80 26.69 18.63 12.59
CA LEU A 80 25.58 18.43 11.66
C LEU A 80 26.05 17.89 10.31
N GLU A 81 27.14 18.41 9.74
CA GLU A 81 27.72 17.89 8.50
C GLU A 81 28.25 16.46 8.66
N ALA A 82 28.78 16.10 9.82
CA ALA A 82 29.23 14.76 10.12
C ALA A 82 28.05 13.78 10.23
N GLU A 83 27.00 14.18 10.94
CA GLU A 83 25.74 13.42 11.04
C GLU A 83 25.09 13.24 9.65
N GLU A 84 25.01 14.30 8.84
CA GLU A 84 24.47 14.22 7.48
C GLU A 84 25.27 13.25 6.63
N ARG A 85 26.61 13.30 6.68
CA ARG A 85 27.44 12.35 5.90
C ARG A 85 27.31 10.91 6.36
N GLU A 86 27.05 10.67 7.63
CA GLU A 86 26.86 9.34 8.19
C GLU A 86 25.50 8.75 7.81
N TRP A 87 24.44 9.56 7.90
CA TRP A 87 23.07 9.11 7.69
C TRP A 87 22.57 9.26 6.25
N ASP A 88 22.99 10.33 5.57
CA ASP A 88 22.58 10.68 4.21
C ASP A 88 23.80 10.63 3.25
N PRO A 89 24.15 9.44 2.74
CA PRO A 89 25.25 9.29 1.82
C PRO A 89 24.98 10.06 0.51
N PRO A 90 26.05 10.50 -0.20
CA PRO A 90 25.87 11.20 -1.45
C PRO A 90 25.25 10.27 -2.50
N LEU A 91 24.44 10.85 -3.40
CA LEU A 91 23.72 10.10 -4.44
C LEU A 91 24.62 9.15 -5.24
N ARG A 92 25.86 9.56 -5.53
CA ARG A 92 26.85 8.75 -6.26
C ARG A 92 27.17 7.42 -5.57
N ASP A 93 27.27 7.42 -4.25
CA ASP A 93 27.58 6.21 -3.49
C ASP A 93 26.37 5.27 -3.46
N VAL A 94 25.16 5.83 -3.43
CA VAL A 94 23.91 5.07 -3.52
C VAL A 94 23.78 4.43 -4.92
N GLU A 95 23.99 5.21 -5.98
CA GLU A 95 23.99 4.72 -7.37
C GLU A 95 24.99 3.57 -7.55
N ALA A 96 26.24 3.74 -7.09
CA ALA A 96 27.26 2.71 -7.21
C ALA A 96 26.90 1.41 -6.47
N ARG A 97 26.29 1.51 -5.28
CA ARG A 97 25.81 0.34 -4.52
C ARG A 97 24.67 -0.39 -5.23
N LEU A 98 23.76 0.35 -5.85
CA LEU A 98 22.65 -0.24 -6.61
C LEU A 98 23.16 -0.95 -7.85
N GLU A 99 24.02 -0.30 -8.64
CA GLU A 99 24.64 -0.93 -9.82
C GLU A 99 25.41 -2.21 -9.46
N GLN A 100 26.12 -2.21 -8.32
CA GLN A 100 26.81 -3.40 -7.85
C GLN A 100 25.83 -4.53 -7.53
N ARG A 101 24.75 -4.24 -6.80
CA ARG A 101 23.72 -5.23 -6.48
C ARG A 101 23.04 -5.77 -7.73
N GLU A 102 22.71 -4.91 -8.69
CA GLU A 102 22.13 -5.34 -9.96
C GLU A 102 23.06 -6.30 -10.70
N ARG A 103 24.37 -6.01 -10.75
CA ARG A 103 25.36 -6.91 -11.36
C ARG A 103 25.45 -8.24 -10.62
N GLU A 104 25.38 -8.24 -9.30
CA GLU A 104 25.37 -9.46 -8.49
C GLU A 104 24.11 -10.30 -8.75
N GLU A 105 22.93 -9.66 -8.76
CA GLU A 105 21.65 -10.32 -9.08
C GLU A 105 21.64 -10.90 -10.50
N GLU A 106 22.13 -10.16 -11.49
CA GLU A 106 22.28 -10.65 -12.86
C GLU A 106 23.20 -11.89 -12.92
N GLN A 107 24.33 -11.85 -12.21
CA GLN A 107 25.25 -12.98 -12.13
C GLN A 107 24.62 -14.20 -11.46
N GLU A 108 23.86 -14.00 -10.38
CA GLU A 108 23.14 -15.08 -9.70
C GLU A 108 22.07 -15.71 -10.60
N LEU A 109 21.31 -14.89 -11.34
CA LEU A 109 20.31 -15.36 -12.29
C LEU A 109 20.95 -16.17 -13.42
N VAL A 110 22.07 -15.69 -13.96
CA VAL A 110 22.84 -16.40 -14.99
C VAL A 110 23.38 -17.72 -14.42
N ALA A 111 24.00 -17.70 -13.24
CA ALA A 111 24.54 -18.90 -12.59
C ALA A 111 23.44 -19.95 -12.33
N ARG A 112 22.28 -19.53 -11.83
CA ARG A 112 21.12 -20.42 -11.63
C ARG A 112 20.61 -20.99 -12.94
N SER A 113 20.51 -20.17 -13.98
CA SER A 113 20.07 -20.61 -15.32
C SER A 113 21.04 -21.61 -15.93
N LEU A 114 22.34 -21.34 -15.84
CA LEU A 114 23.41 -22.23 -16.30
C LEU A 114 23.42 -23.54 -15.52
N ALA A 115 23.21 -23.52 -14.20
CA ALA A 115 23.11 -24.74 -13.39
C ALA A 115 21.90 -25.60 -13.79
N ALA A 116 20.78 -24.99 -14.17
CA ALA A 116 19.58 -25.70 -14.63
C ALA A 116 19.66 -26.18 -16.09
N MET A 117 20.56 -25.61 -16.90
CA MET A 117 20.65 -25.85 -18.34
C MET A 117 20.95 -27.32 -18.70
N PRO A 118 21.90 -28.03 -18.07
CA PRO A 118 22.17 -29.45 -18.37
C PRO A 118 20.94 -30.35 -18.18
N ALA A 119 20.16 -30.13 -17.11
CA ALA A 119 18.93 -30.87 -16.88
C ALA A 119 17.89 -30.60 -18.00
N ARG A 120 17.74 -29.34 -18.43
CA ARG A 120 16.86 -29.00 -19.56
C ARG A 120 17.32 -29.64 -20.87
N VAL A 121 18.62 -29.66 -21.15
CA VAL A 121 19.17 -30.27 -22.37
C VAL A 121 18.92 -31.78 -22.39
N THR A 122 19.10 -32.48 -21.26
CA THR A 122 18.81 -33.91 -21.19
C THR A 122 17.33 -34.22 -21.36
N ALA A 123 16.43 -33.43 -20.75
CA ALA A 123 14.99 -33.53 -20.98
C ALA A 123 14.64 -33.32 -22.46
N TRP A 124 15.16 -32.28 -23.10
CA TRP A 124 14.94 -32.01 -24.52
C TRP A 124 15.44 -33.13 -25.44
N ARG A 125 16.61 -33.72 -25.13
CA ARG A 125 17.13 -34.87 -25.90
C ARG A 125 16.19 -36.08 -25.79
N ARG A 126 15.71 -36.39 -24.58
CA ARG A 126 14.74 -37.46 -24.34
C ARG A 126 13.42 -37.22 -25.08
N GLU A 127 12.89 -36.00 -25.03
CA GLU A 127 11.68 -35.63 -25.77
C GLU A 127 11.85 -35.80 -27.27
N ARG A 128 13.01 -35.42 -27.80
CA ARG A 128 13.34 -35.55 -29.22
C ARG A 128 13.48 -37.02 -29.65
N GLU A 129 14.05 -37.88 -28.82
CA GLU A 129 14.10 -39.32 -29.04
C GLU A 129 12.70 -39.94 -28.98
N ALA A 130 11.91 -39.61 -27.96
CA ALA A 130 10.52 -40.05 -27.84
C ALA A 130 9.66 -39.61 -29.03
N ALA A 131 9.86 -38.39 -29.54
CA ALA A 131 9.19 -37.90 -30.74
C ALA A 131 9.60 -38.68 -31.99
N ARG A 132 10.87 -39.06 -32.12
CA ARG A 132 11.36 -39.91 -33.23
C ARG A 132 10.77 -41.32 -33.15
N GLU A 133 10.71 -41.92 -31.96
CA GLU A 133 10.09 -43.23 -31.76
C GLU A 133 8.60 -43.21 -32.07
N ARG A 134 7.87 -42.18 -31.61
CA ARG A 134 6.47 -41.95 -31.96
C ARG A 134 6.30 -41.85 -33.47
N ALA A 135 7.10 -41.03 -34.15
CA ALA A 135 7.04 -40.90 -35.60
C ALA A 135 7.33 -42.24 -36.33
N ARG A 136 8.29 -43.04 -35.85
CA ARG A 136 8.56 -44.38 -36.39
C ARG A 136 7.37 -45.33 -36.17
N SER A 137 6.79 -45.33 -34.98
CA SER A 137 5.62 -46.16 -34.64
C SER A 137 4.39 -45.77 -35.46
N ASP A 138 4.18 -44.47 -35.69
CA ASP A 138 3.09 -43.95 -36.51
C ASP A 138 3.33 -44.26 -37.98
N ALA A 139 4.58 -44.17 -38.46
CA ALA A 139 4.93 -44.58 -39.82
C ALA A 139 4.71 -46.08 -40.04
N ALA A 140 5.15 -46.93 -39.10
CA ALA A 140 4.92 -48.37 -39.16
C ALA A 140 3.42 -48.71 -39.09
N ARG A 141 2.66 -48.02 -38.23
CA ARG A 141 1.20 -48.16 -38.16
C ARG A 141 0.52 -47.76 -39.46
N ARG A 142 0.93 -46.62 -40.05
CA ARG A 142 0.43 -46.19 -41.37
C ARG A 142 0.74 -47.23 -42.45
N GLN A 143 1.95 -47.79 -42.46
CA GLN A 143 2.31 -48.84 -43.42
C GLN A 143 1.45 -50.10 -43.25
N ARG A 144 1.17 -50.54 -42.01
CA ARG A 144 0.28 -51.68 -41.76
C ARG A 144 -1.13 -51.43 -42.31
N LEU A 145 -1.70 -50.25 -42.06
CA LEU A 145 -3.01 -49.87 -42.55
C LEU A 145 -3.07 -49.79 -44.08
N LEU A 146 -2.00 -49.31 -44.72
CA LEU A 146 -1.89 -49.28 -46.18
C LEU A 146 -1.79 -50.70 -46.77
N ALA A 147 -1.12 -51.62 -46.08
CA ALA A 147 -1.05 -53.02 -46.47
C ALA A 147 -2.42 -53.73 -46.33
N GLU A 148 -3.14 -53.50 -45.22
CA GLU A 148 -4.51 -54.00 -45.01
C GLU A 148 -5.50 -53.47 -46.07
N ALA A 149 -5.33 -52.22 -46.50
CA ALA A 149 -6.10 -51.63 -47.60
C ALA A 149 -5.71 -52.17 -49.00
N GLY A 150 -4.71 -53.06 -49.09
CA GLY A 150 -4.22 -53.63 -50.35
C GLY A 150 -3.37 -52.67 -51.19
N LEU A 151 -2.90 -51.55 -50.62
CA LEU A 151 -2.25 -50.45 -51.34
C LEU A 151 -0.72 -50.52 -51.36
N GLY A 152 -0.11 -51.55 -50.76
CA GLY A 152 1.32 -51.89 -50.92
C GLY A 152 2.34 -50.85 -50.43
N GLY A 153 1.92 -49.66 -50.00
CA GLY A 153 2.80 -48.60 -49.49
C GLY A 153 2.15 -47.21 -49.51
N LEU A 154 2.89 -46.19 -49.05
CA LEU A 154 2.45 -44.79 -49.21
C LEU A 154 2.41 -44.44 -50.70
N PRO A 155 1.42 -43.65 -51.15
CA PRO A 155 1.36 -43.19 -52.52
C PRO A 155 2.62 -42.41 -52.86
N ARG A 156 3.41 -42.92 -53.81
CA ARG A 156 4.53 -42.19 -54.41
C ARG A 156 3.98 -41.06 -55.30
N PRO A 157 4.74 -39.99 -55.53
CA PRO A 157 4.39 -39.02 -56.57
C PRO A 157 4.14 -39.77 -57.89
N GLY A 158 2.91 -39.73 -58.40
CA GLY A 158 2.49 -40.43 -59.63
C GLY A 158 1.63 -41.70 -59.47
N THR A 159 1.28 -42.15 -58.24
CA THR A 159 0.31 -43.25 -58.07
C THR A 159 -1.13 -42.82 -58.42
N PRO A 160 -2.00 -43.72 -58.94
CA PRO A 160 -3.36 -43.37 -59.33
C PRO A 160 -4.18 -42.83 -58.16
N ALA A 161 -4.83 -41.68 -58.35
CA ALA A 161 -5.49 -40.88 -57.30
C ALA A 161 -6.52 -41.65 -56.45
N ARG A 162 -7.17 -42.68 -57.01
CA ARG A 162 -8.17 -43.49 -56.30
C ARG A 162 -7.59 -44.35 -55.18
N ALA A 163 -6.35 -44.83 -55.36
CA ALA A 163 -5.63 -45.59 -54.33
C ALA A 163 -5.21 -44.67 -53.16
N SER A 164 -4.68 -43.49 -53.47
CA SER A 164 -4.29 -42.51 -52.45
C SER A 164 -5.48 -41.94 -51.66
N GLN A 165 -6.64 -41.77 -52.30
CA GLN A 165 -7.86 -41.28 -51.65
C GLN A 165 -8.40 -42.28 -50.62
N ARG A 166 -8.50 -43.57 -50.98
CA ARG A 166 -8.93 -44.63 -50.03
C ARG A 166 -8.01 -44.77 -48.82
N ALA A 167 -6.70 -44.62 -49.03
CA ALA A 167 -5.71 -44.58 -47.95
C ALA A 167 -5.91 -43.37 -47.02
N GLN A 168 -6.17 -42.19 -47.58
CA GLN A 168 -6.40 -40.95 -46.82
C GLN A 168 -7.71 -41.05 -46.01
N GLU A 169 -8.79 -41.56 -46.60
CA GLU A 169 -10.07 -41.79 -45.91
C GLU A 169 -9.93 -42.73 -44.71
N ALA A 170 -9.16 -43.81 -44.85
CA ALA A 170 -8.90 -44.75 -43.75
C ALA A 170 -8.10 -44.12 -42.59
N LEU A 171 -7.15 -43.22 -42.90
CA LEU A 171 -6.41 -42.46 -41.88
C LEU A 171 -7.31 -41.44 -41.17
N ASP A 172 -8.16 -40.74 -41.92
CA ASP A 172 -9.09 -39.74 -41.39
C ASP A 172 -10.17 -40.37 -40.50
N GLU A 173 -10.67 -41.56 -40.84
CA GLU A 173 -11.64 -42.27 -40.00
C GLU A 173 -11.04 -42.66 -38.65
N LEU A 174 -9.77 -43.09 -38.63
CA LEU A 174 -9.06 -43.42 -37.40
C LEU A 174 -8.77 -42.18 -36.54
N GLU A 175 -8.43 -41.04 -37.15
CA GLU A 175 -8.28 -39.77 -36.42
C GLU A 175 -9.59 -39.35 -35.77
N ARG A 176 -10.71 -39.49 -36.50
CA ARG A 176 -12.06 -39.24 -35.96
C ARG A 176 -12.40 -40.19 -34.81
N ARG A 177 -12.05 -41.48 -34.91
CA ARG A 177 -12.24 -42.46 -33.83
C ARG A 177 -11.42 -42.10 -32.59
N ARG A 178 -10.13 -41.78 -32.74
CA ARG A 178 -9.27 -41.32 -31.64
C ARG A 178 -9.81 -40.06 -30.96
N ARG A 179 -10.22 -39.06 -31.74
CA ARG A 179 -10.81 -37.82 -31.21
C ARG A 179 -12.12 -38.08 -30.46
N ARG A 180 -12.92 -39.07 -30.87
CA ARG A 180 -14.14 -39.49 -30.16
C ARG A 180 -13.80 -40.20 -28.84
N GLU A 181 -12.81 -41.09 -28.85
CA GLU A 181 -12.35 -41.80 -27.65
C GLU A 181 -11.74 -40.86 -26.63
N GLU A 182 -10.91 -39.91 -27.05
CA GLU A 182 -10.32 -38.89 -26.18
C GLU A 182 -11.40 -38.00 -25.55
N LYS A 183 -12.38 -37.56 -26.34
CA LYS A 183 -13.54 -36.82 -25.80
C LYS A 183 -14.32 -37.63 -24.77
N ARG A 184 -14.47 -38.94 -24.98
CA ARG A 184 -15.13 -39.84 -24.02
C ARG A 184 -14.32 -40.00 -22.75
N ARG A 185 -13.01 -40.21 -22.85
CA ARG A 185 -12.09 -40.28 -21.69
C ARG A 185 -12.10 -38.99 -20.88
N ARG A 186 -11.98 -37.83 -21.56
CA ARG A 186 -12.05 -36.53 -20.89
C ARG A 186 -13.40 -36.27 -20.21
N ARG A 187 -14.49 -36.82 -20.74
CA ARG A 187 -15.80 -36.76 -20.10
C ARG A 187 -15.86 -37.67 -18.88
N GLN A 188 -15.32 -38.88 -18.96
CA GLN A 188 -15.20 -39.82 -17.85
C GLN A 188 -14.33 -39.26 -16.73
N GLU A 189 -13.16 -38.70 -17.03
CA GLU A 189 -12.28 -38.04 -16.06
C GLU A 189 -12.98 -36.87 -15.35
N ARG A 190 -13.83 -36.11 -16.07
CA ARG A 190 -14.64 -35.04 -15.47
C ARG A 190 -15.74 -35.57 -14.57
N GLU A 191 -16.40 -36.65 -14.98
CA GLU A 191 -17.44 -37.31 -14.19
C GLU A 191 -16.84 -37.99 -12.94
N GLU A 192 -15.66 -38.59 -13.06
CA GLU A 192 -14.89 -39.15 -11.95
C GLU A 192 -14.39 -38.06 -11.00
N ALA A 193 -13.85 -36.95 -11.52
CA ALA A 193 -13.46 -35.80 -10.71
C ALA A 193 -14.67 -35.16 -9.98
N ALA A 194 -15.84 -35.10 -10.64
CA ALA A 194 -17.07 -34.63 -10.01
C ALA A 194 -17.56 -35.61 -8.94
N ARG A 195 -17.52 -36.91 -9.18
CA ARG A 195 -17.85 -37.95 -8.20
C ARG A 195 -16.89 -37.96 -7.02
N SER A 196 -15.59 -37.79 -7.24
CA SER A 196 -14.60 -37.67 -6.17
C SER A 196 -14.77 -36.38 -5.38
N ALA A 197 -15.14 -35.27 -6.03
CA ALA A 197 -15.44 -34.01 -5.36
C ALA A 197 -16.72 -34.11 -4.51
N LEU A 198 -17.77 -34.79 -5.00
CA LEU A 198 -18.98 -35.06 -4.23
C LEU A 198 -18.73 -36.01 -3.06
N ALA A 199 -17.95 -37.08 -3.26
CA ALA A 199 -17.55 -37.98 -2.17
C ALA A 199 -16.67 -37.27 -1.13
N ALA A 200 -15.79 -36.37 -1.54
CA ALA A 200 -15.01 -35.52 -0.63
C ALA A 200 -15.90 -34.52 0.12
N ALA A 201 -16.94 -33.97 -0.53
CA ALA A 201 -17.92 -33.10 0.10
C ALA A 201 -18.83 -33.84 1.09
N GLU A 202 -19.25 -35.07 0.79
CA GLU A 202 -20.01 -35.94 1.69
C GLU A 202 -19.16 -36.40 2.88
N ALA A 203 -17.89 -36.76 2.66
CA ALA A 203 -16.95 -37.05 3.74
C ALA A 203 -16.70 -35.81 4.62
N ALA A 204 -16.60 -34.63 4.02
CA ALA A 204 -16.48 -33.36 4.76
C ALA A 204 -17.78 -32.99 5.49
N ALA A 205 -18.95 -33.35 4.97
CA ALA A 205 -20.25 -33.15 5.63
C ALA A 205 -20.46 -34.15 6.78
N ALA A 206 -20.02 -35.40 6.63
CA ALA A 206 -20.03 -36.40 7.71
C ALA A 206 -19.02 -36.08 8.82
N ALA A 207 -17.90 -35.43 8.48
CA ALA A 207 -16.94 -34.88 9.44
C ALA A 207 -17.36 -33.53 10.04
N ARG A 208 -18.47 -32.93 9.57
CA ARG A 208 -19.00 -31.67 10.09
C ARG A 208 -19.88 -31.99 11.31
N PRO A 209 -19.53 -31.53 12.53
CA PRO A 209 -20.36 -31.76 13.70
C PRO A 209 -21.73 -31.06 13.53
N LEU A 210 -22.80 -31.72 13.96
CA LEU A 210 -24.20 -31.28 13.80
C LEU A 210 -24.43 -29.87 14.39
N PRO A 211 -25.16 -28.98 13.70
CA PRO A 211 -25.53 -27.68 14.26
C PRO A 211 -26.68 -27.89 15.25
N GLY A 212 -26.36 -27.96 16.54
CA GLY A 212 -27.41 -28.08 17.58
C GLY A 212 -27.02 -28.61 18.96
N THR A 213 -25.73 -28.68 19.33
CA THR A 213 -25.37 -28.82 20.75
C THR A 213 -25.28 -27.43 21.39
N PRO A 214 -26.06 -27.14 22.46
CA PRO A 214 -25.91 -25.88 23.19
C PRO A 214 -24.49 -25.75 23.78
N PRO A 215 -23.98 -24.54 24.00
CA PRO A 215 -22.71 -24.35 24.69
C PRO A 215 -22.90 -24.72 26.18
N GLU A 216 -22.40 -25.88 26.59
CA GLU A 216 -22.06 -26.09 28.00
C GLU A 216 -20.69 -25.43 28.25
N SER A 217 -20.75 -24.27 28.92
CA SER A 217 -19.81 -23.87 29.97
C SER A 217 -19.58 -25.04 30.93
N ASP A 218 -18.39 -25.37 31.44
CA ASP A 218 -17.34 -24.54 32.01
C ASP A 218 -16.03 -25.34 32.03
N GLU A 219 -14.90 -24.65 31.94
CA GLU A 219 -13.84 -24.73 32.97
C GLU A 219 -12.75 -23.68 32.66
N THR A 220 -12.80 -22.59 33.42
CA THR A 220 -11.65 -21.70 33.68
C THR A 220 -10.74 -22.46 34.67
N PRO A 221 -9.38 -22.43 34.65
CA PRO A 221 -8.57 -21.20 34.84
C PRO A 221 -7.11 -21.30 34.27
N PRO A 222 -6.10 -20.48 34.67
CA PRO A 222 -6.10 -19.17 35.33
C PRO A 222 -5.33 -18.07 34.57
N LYS A 223 -5.56 -16.83 34.99
CA LYS A 223 -4.62 -15.70 34.86
C LYS A 223 -3.25 -16.07 35.44
N THR A 224 -2.15 -15.68 34.77
CA THR A 224 -1.01 -14.95 35.40
C THR A 224 0.04 -14.49 34.37
N HIS A 225 0.46 -13.23 34.52
CA HIS A 225 1.75 -12.59 34.20
C HIS A 225 2.30 -12.67 32.75
N ARG A 226 2.39 -11.58 31.98
CA ARG A 226 3.27 -10.38 32.13
C ARG A 226 4.71 -10.75 32.53
N GLY A 227 5.62 -10.75 31.56
CA GLY A 227 7.04 -10.56 31.80
C GLY A 227 7.95 -11.53 31.04
N ASP A 228 8.61 -10.97 30.03
CA ASP A 228 10.07 -11.11 29.86
C ASP A 228 10.68 -12.31 29.12
N LEU A 229 11.21 -11.94 27.94
CA LEU A 229 12.60 -12.09 27.49
C LEU A 229 13.05 -13.41 26.83
N LEU A 230 13.99 -13.18 25.89
CA LEU A 230 14.94 -14.07 25.22
C LEU A 230 14.46 -14.66 23.87
N THR A 231 14.63 -13.89 22.78
CA THR A 231 15.84 -13.75 21.95
C THR A 231 16.10 -14.98 21.06
N PRO A 232 16.09 -14.83 19.71
CA PRO A 232 16.54 -15.88 18.79
C PRO A 232 18.07 -15.92 18.68
N PRO A 233 18.72 -17.08 18.54
CA PRO A 233 20.13 -17.12 18.16
C PRO A 233 20.26 -17.02 16.63
N PRO A 234 21.19 -16.20 16.12
CA PRO A 234 21.69 -16.30 14.76
C PRO A 234 22.95 -17.18 14.69
N ARG A 235 22.94 -18.17 13.79
CA ARG A 235 23.88 -18.42 12.69
C ARG A 235 23.80 -19.88 12.24
#